data_AF-A0A8H7P4P2-F1
#
_entry.id   AF-A0A8H7P4P2-F1
#
_cell.length_a   1.000
_cell.length_b   1.000
_cell.length_c   1.000
_cell.angle_alpha   90.00
_cell.angle_beta   90.00
_cell.angle_gamma   90.00
#
_symmetry.space_group_name_H-M   'P 1'
#
loop_
_entity.id
_entity.type
_entity.pdbx_description
1 polymer ?
#
loop_
_entity_poly.entity_id
_entity_poly.type
_entity_poly.pdbx_seq_one_letter_code
_entity_poly.pdbx_strand_id
1 'polypeptide(L)'
;MGALAVPCRWGAHPCGILLDDVTASGVARHLKDHHYNVGGWHNRNRGPCLWRDVKGACCNRDMFYGTFGKHTATVHLQTLKRTCRLCHATFSRGDALRRHLDAYCPKT
;
A
#
# COMPACT_ATOMS: atom_id res chain seq x y z
N MET A 1 -13.23 15.14 -6.36
CA MET A 1 -12.30 14.83 -5.24
C MET A 1 -11.12 14.08 -5.83
N GLY A 2 -10.03 14.77 -6.14
CA GLY A 2 -8.87 14.16 -6.80
C GLY A 2 -8.26 13.07 -5.92
N ALA A 3 -8.07 11.87 -6.46
CA ALA A 3 -7.31 10.84 -5.79
C ALA A 3 -5.91 11.43 -5.48
N LEU A 4 -5.53 11.44 -4.20
CA LEU A 4 -4.21 11.89 -3.79
C LEU A 4 -3.18 10.95 -4.43
N ALA A 5 -2.49 11.45 -5.46
CA ALA A 5 -1.44 10.69 -6.12
C ALA A 5 -0.27 10.52 -5.14
N VAL A 6 0.14 9.28 -4.89
CA VAL A 6 1.20 8.98 -3.90
C VAL A 6 2.49 8.65 -4.64
N PRO A 7 3.63 9.31 -4.33
CA PRO A 7 4.89 8.98 -4.98
C PRO A 7 5.35 7.57 -4.60
N CYS A 8 5.72 6.78 -5.60
CA CYS A 8 6.32 5.46 -5.41
C CYS A 8 7.68 5.59 -4.72
N ARG A 9 7.93 4.76 -3.70
CA ARG A 9 9.19 4.74 -2.93
C ARG A 9 9.91 3.40 -3.00
N TRP A 10 9.63 2.63 -4.05
CA TRP A 10 10.27 1.35 -4.29
C TRP A 10 11.68 1.53 -4.86
N GLY A 11 12.62 0.70 -4.41
CA GLY A 11 13.94 0.53 -5.02
C GLY A 11 15.12 0.96 -4.13
N ALA A 12 16.33 0.89 -4.71
CA ALA A 12 17.56 1.34 -4.07
C ALA A 12 17.51 2.85 -3.75
N HIS A 13 16.84 3.62 -4.60
CA HIS A 13 16.46 5.03 -4.37
C HIS A 13 14.95 5.18 -4.57
N PRO A 14 14.30 6.19 -3.96
CA PRO A 14 12.87 6.42 -4.17
C PRO A 14 12.55 6.65 -5.65
N CYS A 15 11.67 5.82 -6.22
CA CYS A 15 11.23 5.92 -7.61
C CYS A 15 10.66 7.31 -7.99
N GLY A 16 9.81 7.88 -7.14
CA GLY A 16 9.23 9.21 -7.32
C GLY A 16 8.03 9.29 -8.28
N ILE A 17 7.82 8.29 -9.14
CA ILE A 17 6.66 8.25 -10.05
C ILE A 17 5.36 8.20 -9.22
N LEU A 18 4.40 9.05 -9.59
CA LEU A 18 3.11 9.12 -8.90
C LEU A 18 2.26 7.88 -9.23
N LEU A 19 1.78 7.21 -8.18
CA LEU A 19 0.78 6.15 -8.27
C LEU A 19 -0.61 6.78 -8.35
N ASP A 20 -1.27 6.61 -9.50
CA ASP A 20 -2.65 6.98 -9.76
C ASP A 20 -3.63 5.90 -9.24
N ASP A 21 -3.22 4.63 -9.31
CA ASP A 21 -3.92 3.47 -8.78
C ASP A 21 -3.16 2.87 -7.59
N VAL A 22 -3.56 3.27 -6.38
CA VAL A 22 -3.00 2.81 -5.11
C VAL A 22 -3.61 1.49 -4.62
N THR A 23 -4.41 0.80 -5.44
CA THR A 23 -4.90 -0.55 -5.12
C THR A 23 -3.77 -1.59 -5.19
N ALA A 24 -4.00 -2.78 -4.64
CA ALA A 24 -3.03 -3.87 -4.70
C ALA A 24 -2.64 -4.22 -6.15
N SER A 25 -3.61 -4.21 -7.06
CA SER A 25 -3.39 -4.52 -8.49
C SER A 25 -2.66 -3.39 -9.21
N GLY A 26 -3.04 -2.13 -8.94
CA GLY A 26 -2.36 -0.96 -9.49
C GLY A 26 -0.89 -0.89 -9.09
N VAL A 27 -0.61 -1.07 -7.80
CA VAL A 27 0.76 -1.12 -7.30
C VAL A 27 1.52 -2.30 -7.90
N ALA A 28 0.93 -3.50 -7.97
CA ALA A 28 1.61 -4.66 -8.57
C ALA A 28 1.96 -4.42 -10.04
N ARG A 29 1.05 -3.82 -10.82
CA ARG A 29 1.29 -3.42 -12.20
C ARG A 29 2.42 -2.40 -12.30
N HIS A 30 2.38 -1.33 -11.51
CA HIS A 30 3.46 -0.34 -11.47
C HIS A 30 4.82 -0.97 -11.15
N LEU A 31 4.88 -1.85 -10.14
CA LEU A 31 6.13 -2.54 -9.80
C LEU A 31 6.62 -3.37 -10.98
N LYS A 32 5.76 -4.18 -11.58
CA LYS A 32 6.11 -5.01 -12.73
C LYS A 32 6.62 -4.19 -13.91
N ASP A 33 6.01 -3.04 -14.20
CA ASP A 33 6.31 -2.25 -15.40
C ASP A 33 7.53 -1.34 -15.21
N HIS A 34 7.80 -0.88 -13.98
CA HIS A 34 8.85 0.13 -13.72
C HIS A 34 10.05 -0.38 -12.92
N HIS A 35 9.91 -1.50 -12.19
CA HIS A 35 10.96 -1.99 -11.27
C HIS A 35 11.46 -3.38 -11.60
N TYR A 36 10.85 -4.04 -12.58
CA TYR A 36 11.25 -5.35 -13.06
C TYR A 36 11.30 -5.35 -14.58
N ASN A 37 12.31 -6.02 -15.13
CA ASN A 37 12.42 -6.16 -16.58
C ASN A 37 11.28 -7.02 -17.13
N VAL A 38 11.01 -6.89 -18.43
CA VAL A 38 10.09 -7.78 -19.15
C VAL A 38 10.50 -9.23 -18.92
N GLY A 39 9.59 -10.04 -18.38
CA GLY A 39 9.85 -11.43 -18.00
C GLY A 39 10.56 -11.65 -16.66
N GLY A 40 11.04 -10.60 -16.00
CA GLY A 40 11.69 -10.68 -14.67
C GLY A 40 10.71 -10.85 -13.50
N TRP A 41 9.41 -10.67 -13.74
CA TRP A 41 8.37 -10.84 -12.73
C TRP A 41 7.62 -12.16 -12.91
N HIS A 42 7.77 -13.05 -11.93
CA HIS A 42 6.87 -14.20 -11.74
C HIS A 42 6.32 -14.21 -10.33
N ASN A 43 5.02 -14.50 -10.19
CA ASN A 43 4.36 -14.44 -8.88
C ASN A 43 4.97 -15.39 -7.83
N ARG A 44 5.61 -16.47 -8.26
CA ARG A 44 6.30 -17.45 -7.39
C ARG A 44 7.74 -17.06 -7.05
N ASN A 45 8.31 -16.06 -7.71
CA ASN A 45 9.62 -15.53 -7.33
C ASN A 45 9.53 -14.90 -5.95
N ARG A 46 10.63 -14.97 -5.20
CA ARG A 46 10.76 -14.37 -3.87
C ARG A 46 11.78 -13.26 -3.90
N GLY A 47 11.58 -12.30 -3.01
CA GLY A 47 12.56 -11.27 -2.73
C GLY A 47 12.05 -10.27 -1.70
N PRO A 48 12.92 -9.34 -1.30
CA PRO A 48 12.58 -8.34 -0.30
C PRO A 48 11.65 -7.27 -0.85
N CYS A 49 10.73 -6.79 -0.01
CA CYS A 49 10.03 -5.53 -0.24
C CYS A 49 11.04 -4.36 -0.20
N LEU A 50 11.19 -3.66 -1.32
CA LEU A 50 12.13 -2.53 -1.45
C LEU A 50 11.47 -1.17 -1.21
N TRP A 51 10.29 -1.14 -0.59
CA TRP A 51 9.65 0.12 -0.26
C TRP A 51 10.39 0.85 0.86
N ARG A 52 10.58 2.16 0.72
CA ARG A 52 11.24 3.03 1.69
C ARG A 52 10.27 3.93 2.45
N ASP A 53 10.52 4.11 3.73
CA ASP A 53 9.77 5.07 4.56
C ASP A 53 10.21 6.53 4.33
N VAL A 54 9.65 7.48 5.09
CA VAL A 54 10.01 8.92 5.00
C VAL A 54 11.42 9.22 5.46
N LYS A 55 12.03 8.34 6.26
CA LYS A 55 13.41 8.45 6.75
C LYS A 55 14.40 7.71 5.85
N GLY A 56 13.92 7.07 4.78
CA GLY A 56 14.71 6.33 3.82
C GLY A 56 14.97 4.86 4.20
N ALA A 57 14.42 4.35 5.30
CA ALA A 57 14.61 2.97 5.72
C ALA A 57 13.82 2.00 4.82
N CYS A 58 14.47 0.91 4.37
CA CYS A 58 13.84 -0.14 3.58
C CYS A 58 13.01 -1.10 4.44
N CYS A 59 11.88 -1.57 3.90
CA CYS A 59 11.06 -2.59 4.55
C CYS A 59 11.79 -3.95 4.65
N ASN A 60 12.43 -4.42 3.58
CA ASN A 60 13.22 -5.66 3.52
C ASN A 60 12.50 -6.97 3.90
N ARG A 61 11.17 -6.96 3.98
CA ARG A 61 10.39 -8.18 4.21
C ARG A 61 10.48 -9.11 2.99
N ASP A 62 11.07 -10.30 3.15
CA ASP A 62 11.08 -11.31 2.10
C ASP A 62 9.68 -11.91 1.90
N MET A 63 9.22 -11.92 0.65
CA MET A 63 7.92 -12.44 0.27
C MET A 63 7.83 -12.76 -1.22
N PHE A 64 6.74 -13.39 -1.63
CA PHE A 64 6.47 -13.66 -3.04
C PHE A 64 6.16 -12.38 -3.80
N TYR A 65 6.66 -12.27 -5.04
CA TYR A 65 6.45 -11.09 -5.87
C TYR A 65 4.95 -10.82 -6.08
N GLY A 66 4.17 -11.88 -6.28
CA GLY A 66 2.71 -11.77 -6.42
C GLY A 66 2.01 -11.15 -5.21
N THR A 67 2.68 -11.00 -4.07
CA THR A 67 2.14 -10.39 -2.84
C THR A 67 2.62 -8.97 -2.60
N PHE A 68 3.60 -8.45 -3.36
CA PHE A 68 4.16 -7.12 -3.16
C PHE A 68 3.11 -6.00 -3.27
N GLY A 69 2.22 -6.07 -4.27
CA GLY A 69 1.18 -5.06 -4.47
C GLY A 69 0.24 -4.97 -3.26
N LYS A 70 -0.27 -6.11 -2.78
CA LYS A 70 -1.11 -6.17 -1.58
C LYS A 70 -0.36 -5.65 -0.35
N HIS A 71 0.86 -6.11 -0.12
CA HIS A 71 1.68 -5.68 1.01
C HIS A 71 1.92 -4.17 1.01
N THR A 72 2.30 -3.61 -0.13
CA THR A 72 2.60 -2.19 -0.27
C THR A 72 1.35 -1.34 -0.04
N ALA A 73 0.23 -1.72 -0.66
CA ALA A 73 -1.04 -1.02 -0.49
C ALA A 73 -1.51 -1.00 0.97
N THR A 74 -1.37 -2.12 1.70
CA THR A 74 -1.86 -2.21 3.09
C THR A 74 -0.89 -1.66 4.13
N VAL A 75 0.41 -1.91 3.98
CA VAL A 75 1.43 -1.56 4.98
C VAL A 75 1.96 -0.14 4.78
N HIS A 76 2.26 0.23 3.54
CA HIS A 76 2.98 1.47 3.25
C HIS A 76 2.04 2.60 2.80
N LEU A 77 1.14 2.31 1.88
CA LEU A 77 0.16 3.30 1.41
C LEU A 77 -1.03 3.41 2.36
N GLN A 78 -1.24 2.38 3.19
CA GLN A 78 -2.33 2.31 4.15
C GLN A 78 -3.69 2.62 3.51
N THR A 79 -3.89 2.19 2.27
CA THR A 79 -5.07 2.54 1.44
C THR A 79 -6.35 1.88 1.96
N LEU A 80 -6.20 0.92 2.87
CA LEU A 80 -7.30 0.34 3.62
C LEU A 80 -7.70 1.17 4.85
N LYS A 81 -6.95 2.22 5.21
CA LYS A 81 -7.34 3.09 6.31
C LYS A 81 -8.70 3.71 6.02
N ARG A 82 -9.55 3.71 7.03
CA ARG A 82 -10.89 4.31 6.98
C ARG A 82 -11.06 5.18 8.19
N THR A 83 -11.46 6.42 7.96
CA THR A 83 -11.82 7.36 9.02
C THR A 83 -13.31 7.27 9.27
N CYS A 84 -13.70 7.09 10.53
CA CYS A 84 -15.09 7.20 10.93
C CYS A 84 -15.56 8.63 10.68
N ARG A 85 -16.71 8.81 10.01
CA ARG A 85 -17.25 10.16 9.76
C ARG A 85 -17.97 10.77 10.96
N LEU A 86 -18.26 9.97 11.99
CA LEU A 86 -19.01 10.39 13.18
C LEU A 86 -18.06 10.86 14.28
N CYS A 87 -17.01 10.10 14.57
CA CYS A 87 -16.07 10.41 15.66
C CYS A 87 -14.64 10.72 15.18
N HIS A 88 -14.40 10.73 13.85
CA HIS A 88 -13.10 10.98 13.22
C HIS A 88 -11.96 10.01 13.60
N ALA A 89 -12.25 8.91 14.31
CA ALA A 89 -11.27 7.87 14.60
C ALA A 89 -10.81 7.17 13.30
N THR A 90 -9.50 6.94 13.17
CA THR A 90 -8.89 6.30 11.99
C THR A 90 -8.62 4.82 12.26
N PHE A 91 -9.15 3.95 11.42
CA PHE A 91 -8.99 2.50 11.49
C PHE A 91 -8.09 2.00 10.36
N SER A 92 -7.32 0.94 10.61
CA SER A 92 -6.40 0.38 9.62
C SER A 92 -7.10 -0.31 8.43
N ARG A 93 -8.38 -0.69 8.60
CA ARG A 93 -9.19 -1.45 7.63
C ARG A 93 -10.67 -1.11 7.74
N GLY A 94 -11.43 -1.39 6.66
CA GLY A 94 -12.88 -1.18 6.62
C GLY A 94 -13.69 -2.11 7.52
N ASP A 95 -13.25 -3.35 7.72
CA ASP A 95 -13.90 -4.28 8.65
C ASP A 95 -13.82 -3.80 10.12
N ALA A 96 -12.68 -3.21 10.52
CA ALA A 96 -12.50 -2.60 11.82
C ALA A 96 -13.41 -1.38 12.01
N LEU A 97 -13.54 -0.52 10.99
CA LEU A 97 -14.50 0.58 11.02
C LEU A 97 -15.94 0.07 11.17
N ARG A 98 -16.34 -0.99 10.44
CA ARG A 98 -17.69 -1.54 10.53
C ARG A 98 -18.02 -2.03 11.95
N ARG A 99 -17.08 -2.76 12.58
CA ARG A 99 -17.23 -3.19 13.98
C ARG A 99 -17.32 -2.02 14.95
N HIS A 100 -16.55 -0.96 14.71
CA HIS A 100 -16.63 0.27 15.50
C HIS A 100 -18.01 0.93 15.39
N LEU A 101 -18.53 1.10 14.17
CA LEU A 101 -19.85 1.70 13.92
C LEU A 101 -20.98 0.92 14.59
N ASP A 102 -20.89 -0.41 14.57
CA ASP A 102 -21.91 -1.31 15.12
C ASP A 102 -21.90 -1.36 16.65
N ALA A 103 -20.73 -1.36 17.28
CA ALA A 103 -20.62 -1.67 18.71
C ALA A 103 -20.44 -0.44 19.62
N TYR A 104 -19.66 0.58 19.23
CA TYR A 104 -19.20 1.59 20.20
C TYR A 104 -18.88 2.96 19.61
N CYS A 105 -19.41 3.32 18.44
CA CYS A 105 -19.16 4.65 17.87
C CYS A 105 -19.88 5.73 18.70
N PRO A 106 -19.16 6.67 19.34
CA PRO A 106 -19.79 7.80 20.00
C PRO A 106 -20.27 8.75 18.90
N LYS A 107 -21.59 8.73 18.65
CA LYS A 107 -22.28 9.68 17.78
C LYS A 107 -22.26 11.00 18.54
N THR A 108 -21.40 11.93 18.11
CA THR A 108 -21.37 13.30 18.64
C THR A 108 -22.25 14.19 17.77
#